data_AF-A0A526XTD7-F1
#
_entry.id   AF-A0A526XTD7-F1
#
_cell.length_a   1.000
_cell.length_b   1.000
_cell.length_c   1.000
_cell.angle_alpha   90.00
_cell.angle_beta   90.00
_cell.angle_gamma   90.00
#
_symmetry.space_group_name_H-M   'P 1'
#
loop_
_entity.id
_entity.type
_entity.pdbx_description
1 polymer ?
#
loop_
_entity_poly.entity_id
_entity_poly.type
_entity_poly.pdbx_seq_one_letter_code
_entity_poly.pdbx_strand_id
1 'polypeptide(L)'
;GTTPLADRLPSSIDDGEEEPVFPLSVAFCGDCSLVQITETVNPRILFADAYPYYSSFSQALLRHSRDNARDLIERRNLDASSFVVELASNDGYLLKNYVEAGIPVL
;
A
#
# COMPACT_ATOMS: atom_id res chain seq x y z
N GLY A 1 11.39 0.20 -20.54
CA GLY A 1 10.40 0.17 -21.64
C GLY A 1 9.33 1.21 -21.37
N THR A 2 8.33 1.37 -22.23
CA THR A 2 7.17 2.24 -21.97
C THR A 2 5.95 1.37 -21.74
N THR A 3 5.21 1.60 -20.66
CA THR A 3 4.11 0.73 -20.19
C THR A 3 2.93 1.55 -19.69
N PRO A 4 1.69 1.05 -19.78
CA PRO A 4 0.56 1.64 -19.08
C PRO A 4 0.66 1.46 -17.56
N LEU A 5 -0.23 2.12 -16.83
CA LEU A 5 -0.39 1.98 -15.38
C LEU A 5 -1.04 0.63 -15.04
N ALA A 6 -0.37 -0.17 -14.21
CA ALA A 6 -0.82 -1.55 -13.90
C ALA A 6 -2.19 -1.63 -13.24
N ASP A 7 -2.54 -0.67 -12.39
CA ASP A 7 -3.80 -0.66 -11.63
C ASP A 7 -4.89 0.25 -12.24
N ARG A 8 -4.66 0.80 -13.44
CA ARG A 8 -5.71 1.54 -14.16
C ARG A 8 -6.53 0.55 -15.00
N LEU A 9 -7.66 0.13 -14.46
CA LEU A 9 -8.57 -0.81 -15.13
C LEU A 9 -9.66 -0.03 -15.90
N PRO A 10 -9.61 0.02 -17.25
CA PRO A 10 -10.63 0.72 -18.03
C PRO A 10 -11.99 0.02 -17.91
N SER A 11 -13.07 0.80 -17.92
CA SER A 11 -14.43 0.29 -17.80
C SER A 11 -14.93 -0.38 -19.09
N SER A 12 -14.43 0.05 -20.24
CA SER A 12 -14.62 -0.64 -21.51
C SER A 12 -13.41 -0.45 -22.42
N ILE A 13 -13.34 -1.25 -23.49
CA ILE A 13 -12.25 -1.18 -24.48
C ILE A 13 -12.41 0.04 -25.41
N ASP A 14 -13.61 0.62 -25.48
CA ASP A 14 -14.02 1.65 -26.46
C ASP A 14 -14.30 3.01 -25.80
N ASP A 15 -13.72 3.27 -24.62
CA ASP A 15 -13.96 4.48 -23.82
C ASP A 15 -13.47 5.77 -24.51
N GLY A 16 -12.79 5.66 -25.66
CA GLY A 16 -12.30 6.78 -26.47
C GLY A 16 -11.16 7.56 -25.82
N GLU A 17 -10.78 7.23 -24.58
CA GLU A 17 -9.63 7.79 -23.89
C GLU A 17 -8.35 7.05 -24.25
N GLU A 18 -7.30 7.81 -24.56
CA GLU A 18 -5.96 7.25 -24.71
C GLU A 18 -5.42 6.77 -23.35
N GLU A 19 -4.95 5.52 -23.29
CA GLU A 19 -4.33 4.98 -22.10
C GLU A 19 -2.97 5.66 -21.86
N PRO A 20 -2.74 6.30 -20.70
CA PRO A 20 -1.49 6.97 -20.43
C PRO A 20 -0.38 5.93 -20.24
N VAL A 21 0.76 6.18 -20.87
CA VAL A 21 1.94 5.33 -20.77
C VAL A 21 3.13 6.10 -20.23
N PHE A 22 3.96 5.41 -19.45
CA PHE A 22 5.11 6.01 -18.77
C PHE A 22 6.37 5.16 -18.98
N PRO A 23 7.57 5.77 -18.98
CA PRO A 23 8.82 5.03 -18.93
C PRO A 23 8.92 4.19 -17.65
N LEU A 24 9.08 2.87 -17.81
CA LEU A 24 9.45 1.93 -16.77
C LEU A 24 10.87 1.42 -17.03
N SER A 25 11.81 2.07 -16.36
CA SER A 25 13.23 1.71 -16.34
C SER A 25 13.69 1.67 -14.89
N VAL A 26 14.57 0.72 -14.58
CA VAL A 26 15.13 0.53 -13.23
C VAL A 26 16.60 0.95 -13.25
N ALA A 27 17.03 1.65 -12.21
CA ALA A 27 18.41 2.08 -12.00
C ALA A 27 18.91 1.59 -10.64
N PHE A 28 20.23 1.46 -10.54
CA PHE A 28 20.96 1.06 -9.33
C PHE A 28 21.91 2.19 -8.92
N CYS A 29 21.81 2.66 -7.67
CA CYS A 29 22.71 3.68 -7.14
C CYS A 29 24.05 3.06 -6.75
N GLY A 30 25.15 3.53 -7.35
CA GLY A 30 26.50 3.04 -7.04
C GLY A 30 26.98 3.33 -5.61
N ASP A 31 26.42 4.34 -4.94
CA ASP A 31 26.87 4.77 -3.61
C ASP A 31 26.15 4.04 -2.47
N CYS A 32 24.83 3.86 -2.58
CA CYS A 32 24.00 3.27 -1.51
C CYS A 32 23.32 1.96 -1.90
N SER A 33 23.54 1.47 -3.13
CA SER A 33 22.93 0.26 -3.67
C SER A 33 21.39 0.28 -3.76
N LEU A 34 20.74 1.43 -3.63
CA LEU A 34 19.29 1.56 -3.84
C LEU A 34 18.93 1.24 -5.29
N VAL A 35 18.02 0.29 -5.46
CA VAL A 35 17.35 0.00 -6.74
C VAL A 35 16.04 0.77 -6.78
N GLN A 36 15.82 1.54 -7.85
CA GLN A 36 14.63 2.38 -7.98
C GLN A 36 14.21 2.54 -9.45
N ILE A 37 12.95 2.92 -9.68
CA ILE A 37 12.49 3.37 -10.99
C ILE A 37 13.05 4.77 -11.29
N THR A 38 13.25 5.09 -12.58
CA THR A 38 13.78 6.39 -13.00
C THR A 38 12.73 7.47 -13.22
N GLU A 39 11.45 7.09 -13.25
CA GLU A 39 10.32 7.98 -13.49
C GLU A 39 9.41 8.05 -12.26
N THR A 40 8.97 9.26 -11.90
CA THR A 40 8.05 9.48 -10.78
C THR A 40 6.71 9.96 -11.33
N VAL A 41 5.79 9.01 -11.53
CA VAL A 41 4.41 9.35 -11.91
C VAL A 41 3.74 10.10 -10.77
N ASN A 42 2.95 11.13 -11.11
CA ASN A 42 2.26 11.95 -10.11
C ASN A 42 1.37 11.07 -9.21
N PRO A 43 1.51 11.14 -7.86
CA PRO A 43 0.70 10.35 -6.93
C PRO A 43 -0.82 10.54 -7.09
N ARG A 44 -1.28 11.71 -7.57
CA ARG A 44 -2.70 11.96 -7.87
C ARG A 44 -3.20 11.21 -9.11
N ILE A 45 -2.32 10.58 -9.88
CA ILE A 45 -2.70 9.69 -10.97
C ILE A 45 -2.76 8.25 -10.45
N LEU A 46 -1.83 7.87 -9.55
CA LEU A 46 -1.71 6.51 -9.04
C LEU A 46 -2.69 6.18 -7.91
N PHE A 47 -2.95 7.13 -7.02
CA PHE A 47 -3.67 6.88 -5.75
C PHE A 47 -4.94 7.72 -5.61
N ALA A 48 -5.42 8.35 -6.70
CA ALA A 48 -6.67 9.08 -6.69
C ALA A 48 -7.87 8.15 -6.93
N ASP A 49 -8.96 8.67 -7.51
CA ASP A 49 -10.27 8.02 -7.52
C ASP A 49 -10.21 6.59 -8.09
N ALA A 50 -10.81 5.67 -7.33
CA ALA A 50 -10.95 4.25 -7.64
C ALA A 50 -9.67 3.39 -7.57
N TYR A 51 -8.74 3.64 -6.64
CA TYR A 51 -7.65 2.70 -6.32
C TYR A 51 -8.21 1.29 -6.02
N PRO A 52 -7.98 0.28 -6.89
CA PRO A 52 -8.79 -0.95 -6.88
C PRO A 52 -8.24 -2.02 -5.92
N TYR A 53 -7.19 -1.73 -5.18
CA TYR A 53 -6.49 -2.71 -4.36
C TYR A 53 -6.95 -2.69 -2.90
N TYR A 54 -7.45 -3.85 -2.44
CA TYR A 54 -7.88 -4.11 -1.06
C TYR A 54 -6.97 -5.16 -0.43
N SER A 55 -6.24 -4.77 0.61
CA SER A 55 -5.29 -5.65 1.32
C SER A 55 -6.00 -6.84 1.97
N SER A 56 -7.24 -6.64 2.42
CA SER A 56 -8.05 -7.70 3.02
C SER A 56 -8.46 -8.83 2.07
N PHE A 57 -8.27 -8.68 0.75
CA PHE A 57 -8.58 -9.74 -0.22
C PHE A 57 -7.76 -11.03 0.03
N SER A 58 -6.54 -10.90 0.57
CA SER A 58 -5.66 -12.05 0.84
C SER A 58 -5.80 -12.55 2.28
N GLN A 59 -6.35 -13.75 2.45
CA GLN A 59 -6.40 -14.43 3.75
C GLN A 59 -5.02 -14.68 4.35
N ALA A 60 -3.99 -14.89 3.52
CA ALA A 60 -2.62 -15.03 3.99
C ALA A 60 -2.10 -13.70 4.56
N LEU A 61 -2.38 -12.58 3.90
CA LEU A 61 -1.99 -11.25 4.37
C LEU A 61 -2.72 -10.88 5.66
N LEU A 62 -4.02 -11.19 5.78
CA LEU A 62 -4.77 -10.98 7.02
C LEU A 62 -4.17 -11.74 8.21
N ARG A 63 -3.82 -13.02 8.02
CA ARG A 63 -3.15 -13.81 9.08
C ARG A 63 -1.81 -13.20 9.45
N HIS A 64 -0.97 -12.89 8.44
CA HIS A 64 0.32 -12.28 8.66
C HIS A 64 0.23 -10.96 9.46
N SER A 65 -0.72 -10.11 9.09
CA SER A 65 -0.90 -8.78 9.70
C SER A 65 -1.35 -8.86 11.14
N ARG A 66 -2.28 -9.78 11.45
CA ARG A 66 -2.71 -10.05 12.82
C ARG A 66 -1.54 -10.57 13.67
N ASP A 67 -0.79 -11.53 13.14
CA ASP A 67 0.31 -12.15 13.88
C ASP A 67 1.44 -11.13 14.11
N ASN A 68 1.73 -10.28 13.11
CA ASN A 68 2.65 -9.15 13.23
C ASN A 68 2.20 -8.12 14.29
N ALA A 69 0.94 -7.70 14.26
CA ALA A 69 0.40 -6.73 15.22
C ALA A 69 0.47 -7.26 16.66
N ARG A 70 0.08 -8.53 16.88
CA ARG A 70 0.18 -9.17 18.20
C ARG A 70 1.61 -9.24 18.70
N ASP A 71 2.52 -9.64 17.84
CA ASP A 71 3.94 -9.67 18.17
C ASP A 71 4.46 -8.26 18.50
N LEU A 72 4.07 -7.21 17.76
CA LEU A 72 4.41 -5.80 18.08
C LEU A 72 3.87 -5.34 19.43
N ILE A 73 2.60 -5.65 19.71
CA ILE A 73 1.95 -5.30 20.97
C ILE A 73 2.73 -5.91 22.14
N GLU A 74 3.08 -7.19 22.05
CA GLU A 74 3.84 -7.89 23.08
C GLU A 74 5.26 -7.32 23.23
N ARG A 75 6.05 -7.29 22.16
CA ARG A 75 7.47 -6.89 22.23
C ARG A 75 7.69 -5.42 22.55
N ARG A 76 6.67 -4.58 22.41
CA ARG A 76 6.72 -3.15 22.76
C ARG A 76 5.89 -2.79 24.00
N ASN A 77 5.23 -3.77 24.62
CA ASN A 77 4.28 -3.56 25.73
C ASN A 77 3.25 -2.48 25.40
N LEU A 78 2.65 -2.54 24.21
CA LEU A 78 1.62 -1.58 23.82
C LEU A 78 0.33 -1.89 24.57
N ASP A 79 -0.35 -0.85 25.02
CA ASP A 79 -1.59 -0.93 25.77
C ASP A 79 -2.53 0.24 25.41
N ALA A 80 -3.63 0.37 26.14
CA ALA A 80 -4.62 1.42 25.91
C ALA A 80 -4.10 2.86 26.09
N SER A 81 -2.91 3.05 26.67
CA SER A 81 -2.24 4.35 26.77
C SER A 81 -1.35 4.67 25.56
N SER A 82 -1.13 3.68 24.69
CA SER A 82 -0.37 3.83 23.44
C SER A 82 -1.23 4.41 22.32
N PHE A 83 -0.58 4.87 21.24
CA PHE A 83 -1.25 5.37 20.05
C PHE A 83 -0.52 4.86 18.80
N VAL A 84 -1.23 4.17 17.91
CA VAL A 84 -0.65 3.58 16.68
C VAL A 84 -1.11 4.37 15.46
N VAL A 85 -0.17 4.73 14.59
CA VAL A 85 -0.46 5.40 13.32
C VAL A 85 0.03 4.52 12.18
N GLU A 86 -0.84 4.24 11.21
CA GLU A 86 -0.47 3.53 9.99
C GLU A 86 -0.54 4.46 8.77
N LEU A 87 0.59 4.68 8.13
CA LEU A 87 0.62 5.39 6.84
C LEU A 87 0.12 4.46 5.74
N ALA A 88 -0.85 4.95 4.94
CA ALA A 88 -1.49 4.18 3.87
C ALA A 88 -2.18 2.90 4.37
N SER A 89 -2.99 3.02 5.43
CA SER A 89 -3.72 1.92 6.09
C SER A 89 -4.72 1.16 5.20
N ASN A 90 -4.96 1.64 3.97
CA ASN A 90 -5.80 1.01 2.96
C ASN A 90 -7.22 0.74 3.51
N ASP A 91 -7.65 -0.51 3.58
CA ASP A 91 -8.96 -0.92 4.10
C ASP A 91 -8.94 -1.25 5.61
N GLY A 92 -7.87 -0.91 6.33
CA GLY A 92 -7.74 -1.08 7.78
C GLY A 92 -7.42 -2.50 8.23
N TYR A 93 -7.00 -3.38 7.31
CA TYR A 93 -6.68 -4.79 7.56
C TYR A 93 -5.68 -5.02 8.72
N LEU A 94 -4.73 -4.09 8.92
CA LEU A 94 -3.75 -4.11 9.99
C LEU A 94 -4.26 -3.42 11.27
N LEU A 95 -4.71 -2.16 11.19
CA LEU A 95 -5.15 -1.37 12.35
C LEU A 95 -6.24 -2.04 13.19
N LYS A 96 -7.15 -2.80 12.56
CA LYS A 96 -8.23 -3.48 13.29
C LYS A 96 -7.70 -4.38 14.42
N ASN A 97 -6.51 -4.96 14.27
CA ASN A 97 -5.93 -5.85 15.28
C ASN A 97 -5.47 -5.09 16.54
N TYR A 98 -5.07 -3.82 16.38
CA TYR A 98 -4.75 -2.94 17.51
C TYR A 98 -6.03 -2.44 18.19
N VAL A 99 -7.07 -2.13 17.41
CA VAL A 99 -8.39 -1.78 17.95
C VAL A 99 -8.98 -2.94 18.77
N GLU A 100 -8.87 -4.18 18.29
CA GLU A 100 -9.28 -5.39 19.03
C GLU A 100 -8.53 -5.55 20.36
N ALA A 101 -7.29 -5.04 20.45
CA ALA A 101 -6.49 -5.03 21.67
C ALA A 101 -6.75 -3.81 22.57
N GLY A 102 -7.70 -2.94 22.22
CA GLY A 102 -8.03 -1.74 22.99
C GLY A 102 -7.03 -0.59 22.83
N ILE A 103 -6.20 -0.63 21.78
CA ILE A 103 -5.19 0.40 21.51
C ILE A 103 -5.77 1.42 20.51
N PRO A 104 -5.78 2.73 20.84
CA PRO A 104 -6.16 3.79 19.93
C PRO A 104 -5.32 3.84 18.64
N VAL A 105 -5.98 4.15 17.51
CA VAL A 105 -5.33 4.17 16.18
C VAL A 105 -5.69 5.42 15.34
N LEU A 106 -4.85 5.72 14.34
CA LEU A 106 -5.09 6.67 13.23
C LEU A 106 -4.68 6.07 11.88
#